data_AF-A0A523ZZ81-F1
#
_entry.id   AF-A0A523ZZ81-F1
#
_cell.length_a   1.000
_cell.length_b   1.000
_cell.length_c   1.000
_cell.angle_alpha   90.00
_cell.angle_beta   90.00
_cell.angle_gamma   90.00
#
_symmetry.space_group_name_H-M   'P 1'
#
loop_
_entity.id
_entity.type
_entity.pdbx_description
1 polymer ?
#
loop_
_entity_poly.entity_id
_entity_poly.type
_entity_poly.pdbx_seq_one_letter_code
_entity_poly.pdbx_strand_id
1 'polypeptide(L)'
;MKNSTLYFKRAGANGAGKVSLEFGNELRSFRPILTLGEQINKVEVKGWDVANKKEIIGEATRSDAAPQIGQPGWGGGIAQEAFGDASELSVLARVKDQAEADAVAQAILDEHAAVFVEAEGLCYGNYDIEPGCEVELSALGKRFNGTYKVSKVVHTWNTGGDYLTRFTVSGRRADTMRELVMGEGPRPRQWNAMIGIVTNNKDPDDYGRVKVKLPWMDKDVDSWWARVAGAGAANGRGLYVLPEINDEVLVLFEQGDVNRPLVVAGLWNGQDKPVHPIGEVLKGSKVNQRIFQTRVGHYLLFQEEDHASIRIESAAGHVVLIDDDDKKIEITTTGGHKLVLDDQNKKIEARTTNGHQVLMDDQGNKIAIQTPMGNTVTLNDQTASITVKSPGNVTIEATAAMSLKAATMTLEATGMMELKTSGMMTISGSLVRIN
;
A
#
# COMPACT_ATOMS: atom_id res chain seq x y z
N MET A 1 26.26 -26.38 -24.61
CA MET A 1 26.14 -27.64 -23.84
C MET A 1 27.33 -28.51 -24.19
N LYS A 2 28.15 -28.94 -23.22
CA LYS A 2 29.29 -29.83 -23.45
C LYS A 2 29.10 -31.04 -22.52
N ASN A 3 29.05 -32.25 -23.09
CA ASN A 3 28.79 -33.50 -22.36
C ASN A 3 27.53 -33.43 -21.48
N SER A 4 26.41 -32.95 -22.05
CA SER A 4 25.15 -32.72 -21.35
C SER A 4 25.15 -31.63 -20.26
N THR A 5 26.27 -30.93 -20.05
CA THR A 5 26.37 -29.80 -19.11
C THR A 5 26.17 -28.47 -19.85
N LEU A 6 25.26 -27.62 -19.37
CA LEU A 6 25.10 -26.25 -19.85
C LEU A 6 25.96 -25.31 -18.98
N TYR A 7 26.87 -24.56 -19.61
CA TYR A 7 27.76 -23.63 -18.92
C TYR A 7 27.21 -22.21 -19.04
N PHE A 8 26.74 -21.65 -17.92
CA PHE A 8 26.39 -20.24 -17.84
C PHE A 8 27.64 -19.44 -17.50
N LYS A 9 28.06 -18.56 -18.41
CA LYS A 9 29.21 -17.66 -18.21
C LYS A 9 28.72 -16.22 -18.28
N ARG A 10 29.28 -15.35 -17.44
CA ARG A 10 29.07 -13.91 -17.57
C ARG A 10 29.59 -13.44 -18.94
N ALA A 11 28.91 -12.49 -19.54
CA ALA A 11 29.42 -11.76 -20.70
C ALA A 11 30.84 -11.24 -20.41
N GLY A 12 31.80 -11.53 -21.29
CA GLY A 12 33.20 -11.09 -21.13
C GLY A 12 34.03 -11.90 -20.12
N ALA A 13 33.53 -13.02 -19.58
CA ALA A 13 34.33 -13.89 -18.73
C ALA A 13 35.53 -14.49 -19.50
N ASN A 14 36.75 -14.21 -19.03
CA ASN A 14 37.99 -14.77 -19.57
C ASN A 14 37.97 -16.31 -19.57
N GLY A 15 38.56 -16.92 -20.61
CA GLY A 15 38.67 -18.38 -20.76
C GLY A 15 37.78 -18.98 -21.86
N ALA A 16 37.32 -18.17 -22.82
CA ALA A 16 36.91 -18.70 -24.12
C ALA A 16 38.18 -18.84 -25.00
N GLY A 17 38.29 -19.91 -25.77
CA GLY A 17 39.44 -20.11 -26.65
C GLY A 17 39.59 -18.93 -27.60
N LYS A 18 40.84 -18.49 -27.84
CA LYS A 18 41.16 -17.53 -28.90
C LYS A 18 41.75 -18.31 -30.07
N VAL A 19 41.17 -18.17 -31.25
CA VAL A 19 41.63 -18.84 -32.48
C VAL A 19 41.99 -17.78 -33.50
N SER A 20 43.22 -17.80 -34.00
CA SER A 20 43.66 -16.88 -35.05
C SER A 20 43.46 -17.50 -36.42
N LEU A 21 42.88 -16.76 -37.36
CA LEU A 21 42.65 -17.20 -38.74
C LEU A 21 43.08 -16.11 -39.73
N GLU A 22 43.94 -16.46 -40.68
CA GLU A 22 44.36 -15.55 -41.74
C GLU A 22 43.57 -15.79 -43.03
N PHE A 23 43.07 -14.71 -43.64
CA PHE A 23 42.34 -14.79 -44.91
C PHE A 23 43.22 -15.31 -46.05
N GLY A 24 42.73 -16.33 -46.75
CA GLY A 24 43.48 -17.02 -47.81
C GLY A 24 44.36 -18.16 -47.33
N ASN A 25 44.52 -18.33 -46.01
CA ASN A 25 45.19 -19.47 -45.39
C ASN A 25 44.15 -20.35 -44.66
N GLU A 26 43.96 -20.19 -43.35
CA GLU A 26 42.95 -20.94 -42.59
C GLU A 26 41.53 -20.50 -42.94
N LEU A 27 41.32 -19.20 -43.18
CA LEU A 27 40.01 -18.62 -43.48
C LEU A 27 39.77 -18.59 -44.99
N ARG A 28 38.76 -19.33 -45.45
CA ARG A 28 38.37 -19.44 -46.87
C ARG A 28 37.50 -18.28 -47.33
N SER A 29 36.52 -17.90 -46.51
CA SER A 29 35.61 -16.80 -46.85
C SER A 29 35.13 -16.11 -45.59
N PHE A 30 34.95 -14.79 -45.68
CA PHE A 30 34.40 -13.98 -44.61
C PHE A 30 33.45 -12.95 -45.19
N ARG A 31 32.26 -12.83 -44.60
CA ARG A 31 31.18 -11.96 -45.06
C ARG A 31 30.73 -11.07 -43.90
N PRO A 32 31.38 -9.92 -43.66
CA PRO A 32 30.97 -8.99 -42.62
C PRO A 32 29.88 -8.03 -43.11
N ILE A 33 29.00 -7.66 -42.20
CA ILE A 33 27.96 -6.64 -42.34
C ILE A 33 28.17 -5.65 -41.20
N LEU A 34 28.15 -4.35 -41.56
CA LEU A 34 28.10 -3.25 -40.61
C LEU A 34 26.75 -2.57 -40.76
N THR A 35 26.00 -2.48 -39.67
CA THR A 35 24.69 -1.84 -39.67
C THR A 35 24.61 -0.78 -38.58
N LEU A 36 24.07 0.39 -38.94
CA LEU A 36 23.68 1.43 -37.99
C LEU A 36 22.18 1.35 -37.65
N GLY A 37 21.46 0.39 -38.24
CA GLY A 37 20.06 0.12 -37.90
C GLY A 37 19.94 -0.28 -36.43
N GLU A 38 18.97 0.32 -35.74
CA GLU A 38 18.68 0.08 -34.32
C GLU A 38 19.85 0.36 -33.35
N GLN A 39 20.93 1.02 -33.79
CA GLN A 39 21.99 1.45 -32.88
C GLN A 39 21.53 2.65 -32.06
N ILE A 40 21.75 2.58 -30.75
CA ILE A 40 21.38 3.62 -29.77
C ILE A 40 22.61 4.03 -28.97
N ASN A 41 22.65 5.27 -28.50
CA ASN A 41 23.76 5.82 -27.71
C ASN A 41 23.45 5.95 -26.22
N LYS A 42 22.21 5.69 -25.81
CA LYS A 42 21.81 5.75 -24.40
C LYS A 42 20.66 4.78 -24.08
N VAL A 43 20.74 4.12 -22.94
CA VAL A 43 19.64 3.37 -22.33
C VAL A 43 19.35 3.93 -20.95
N GLU A 44 18.08 4.15 -20.64
CA GLU A 44 17.59 4.41 -19.29
C GLU A 44 16.69 3.28 -18.83
N VAL A 45 16.91 2.80 -17.61
CA VAL A 45 16.04 1.85 -16.92
C VAL A 45 15.45 2.52 -15.70
N LYS A 46 14.12 2.61 -15.63
CA LYS A 46 13.42 3.28 -14.52
C LYS A 46 12.65 2.28 -13.65
N GLY A 47 12.75 2.48 -12.34
CA GLY A 47 12.06 1.70 -11.32
C GLY A 47 11.71 2.53 -10.09
N TRP A 48 11.13 1.87 -9.08
CA TRP A 48 10.72 2.51 -7.83
C TRP A 48 11.28 1.76 -6.61
N ASP A 49 12.02 2.48 -5.78
CA ASP A 49 12.48 2.01 -4.48
C ASP A 49 11.40 2.28 -3.43
N VAL A 50 10.69 1.22 -3.06
CA VAL A 50 9.61 1.27 -2.08
C VAL A 50 10.14 1.66 -0.69
N ALA A 51 11.30 1.15 -0.29
CA ALA A 51 11.83 1.34 1.06
C ALA A 51 12.25 2.79 1.29
N ASN A 52 12.84 3.42 0.26
CA ASN A 52 13.34 4.80 0.34
C ASN A 52 12.40 5.84 -0.29
N LYS A 53 11.26 5.40 -0.87
CA LYS A 53 10.30 6.26 -1.57
C LYS A 53 10.98 7.16 -2.62
N LYS A 54 11.83 6.56 -3.45
CA LYS A 54 12.62 7.27 -4.47
C LYS A 54 12.60 6.55 -5.80
N GLU A 55 12.81 7.32 -6.87
CA GLU A 55 13.02 6.79 -8.20
C GLU A 55 14.37 6.05 -8.26
N ILE A 56 14.40 4.95 -9.01
CA ILE A 56 15.63 4.28 -9.42
C ILE A 56 15.80 4.58 -10.91
N ILE A 57 16.97 5.11 -11.29
CA ILE A 57 17.29 5.43 -12.69
C ILE A 57 18.65 4.84 -13.00
N GLY A 58 18.67 3.70 -13.67
CA GLY A 58 19.89 3.13 -14.24
C GLY A 58 20.15 3.73 -15.62
N GLU A 59 21.40 4.08 -15.90
CA GLU A 59 21.80 4.68 -17.17
C GLU A 59 23.03 3.98 -17.75
N ALA A 60 23.00 3.72 -19.05
CA ALA A 60 24.17 3.31 -19.81
C ALA A 60 24.31 4.18 -21.05
N THR A 61 25.51 4.72 -21.29
CA THR A 61 25.83 5.59 -22.45
C THR A 61 26.97 5.05 -23.30
N ARG A 62 27.56 3.92 -22.90
CA ARG A 62 28.64 3.27 -23.63
C ARG A 62 28.53 1.76 -23.48
N SER A 63 28.64 1.04 -24.59
CA SER A 63 28.64 -0.42 -24.58
C SER A 63 30.02 -1.00 -24.26
N ASP A 64 30.03 -2.10 -23.50
CA ASP A 64 31.18 -2.97 -23.26
C ASP A 64 31.33 -4.07 -24.32
N ALA A 65 30.32 -4.25 -25.19
CA ALA A 65 30.27 -5.27 -26.23
C ALA A 65 30.84 -4.81 -27.59
N ALA A 66 31.55 -3.69 -27.63
CA ALA A 66 32.08 -3.14 -28.88
C ALA A 66 33.04 -4.13 -29.57
N PRO A 67 32.88 -4.37 -30.89
CA PRO A 67 33.75 -5.26 -31.63
C PRO A 67 35.16 -4.68 -31.72
N GLN A 68 36.17 -5.49 -31.42
CA GLN A 68 37.57 -5.08 -31.46
C GLN A 68 38.13 -5.21 -32.88
N ILE A 69 37.59 -4.42 -33.80
CA ILE A 69 37.97 -4.39 -35.22
C ILE A 69 38.61 -3.06 -35.59
N GLY A 70 39.21 -2.99 -36.78
CA GLY A 70 39.85 -1.76 -37.27
C GLY A 70 38.89 -0.63 -37.71
N GLN A 71 37.57 -0.79 -37.54
CA GLN A 71 36.59 0.29 -37.64
C GLN A 71 36.66 1.18 -36.38
N PRO A 72 36.97 2.48 -36.49
CA PRO A 72 36.98 3.37 -35.33
C PRO A 72 35.56 3.63 -34.82
N GLY A 73 35.42 3.78 -33.51
CA GLY A 73 34.14 4.00 -32.83
C GLY A 73 33.36 2.71 -32.59
N TRP A 74 32.13 2.87 -32.09
CA TRP A 74 31.17 1.78 -31.90
C TRP A 74 29.83 2.19 -32.51
N GLY A 75 28.94 1.23 -32.77
CA GLY A 75 27.72 1.47 -33.53
C GLY A 75 26.87 2.64 -33.04
N GLY A 76 26.60 2.72 -31.74
CA GLY A 76 25.83 3.83 -31.15
C GLY A 76 26.51 5.20 -31.28
N GLY A 77 27.83 5.26 -31.10
CA GLY A 77 28.59 6.51 -31.28
C GLY A 77 28.60 6.99 -32.73
N ILE A 78 28.82 6.08 -33.69
CA ILE A 78 28.80 6.41 -35.12
C ILE A 78 27.38 6.81 -35.56
N ALA A 79 26.35 6.11 -35.08
CA ALA A 79 24.97 6.45 -35.34
C ALA A 79 24.62 7.84 -34.78
N GLN A 80 25.09 8.16 -33.57
CA GLN A 80 24.90 9.49 -32.97
C GLN A 80 25.51 10.61 -33.82
N GLU A 81 26.75 10.43 -34.29
CA GLU A 81 27.41 11.43 -35.14
C GLU A 81 26.70 11.62 -36.49
N ALA A 82 26.17 10.54 -37.07
CA ALA A 82 25.52 10.57 -38.37
C ALA A 82 24.06 11.03 -38.34
N PHE A 83 23.32 10.67 -37.29
CA PHE A 83 21.85 10.78 -37.24
C PHE A 83 21.33 11.54 -36.01
N GLY A 84 22.17 11.86 -35.03
CA GLY A 84 21.78 12.47 -33.76
C GLY A 84 21.46 11.44 -32.68
N ASP A 85 21.01 11.93 -31.52
CA ASP A 85 20.76 11.09 -30.34
C ASP A 85 19.62 10.08 -30.55
N ALA A 86 19.85 8.85 -30.09
CA ALA A 86 18.87 7.76 -30.10
C ALA A 86 18.95 6.97 -28.79
N SER A 87 17.85 6.91 -28.04
CA SER A 87 17.81 6.26 -26.73
C SER A 87 16.65 5.28 -26.58
N GLU A 88 16.84 4.31 -25.68
CA GLU A 88 15.78 3.41 -25.22
C GLU A 88 15.45 3.66 -23.75
N LEU A 89 14.16 3.69 -23.42
CA LEU A 89 13.65 3.76 -22.06
C LEU A 89 12.94 2.46 -21.70
N SER A 90 13.47 1.74 -20.71
CA SER A 90 12.85 0.52 -20.17
C SER A 90 12.22 0.79 -18.81
N VAL A 91 10.89 0.69 -18.76
CA VAL A 91 10.09 0.77 -17.51
C VAL A 91 9.62 -0.60 -17.03
N LEU A 92 9.83 -1.65 -17.83
CA LEU A 92 9.35 -3.01 -17.56
C LEU A 92 10.43 -3.94 -16.98
N ALA A 93 11.64 -3.42 -16.78
CA ALA A 93 12.77 -4.18 -16.24
C ALA A 93 12.57 -4.64 -14.78
N ARG A 94 11.61 -4.05 -14.04
CA ARG A 94 11.20 -4.47 -12.68
C ARG A 94 12.34 -4.52 -11.65
N VAL A 95 13.28 -3.59 -11.78
CA VAL A 95 14.51 -3.51 -10.98
C VAL A 95 14.24 -3.27 -9.49
N LYS A 96 14.99 -3.96 -8.62
CA LYS A 96 14.85 -3.89 -7.16
C LYS A 96 15.68 -2.77 -6.54
N ASP A 97 16.84 -2.48 -7.13
CA ASP A 97 17.83 -1.52 -6.63
C ASP A 97 18.60 -0.87 -7.78
N GLN A 98 19.43 0.11 -7.44
CA GLN A 98 20.22 0.88 -8.40
C GLN A 98 21.22 0.02 -9.17
N ALA A 99 21.90 -0.91 -8.49
CA ALA A 99 22.92 -1.74 -9.12
C ALA A 99 22.32 -2.68 -10.18
N GLU A 100 21.12 -3.21 -9.91
CA GLU A 100 20.37 -3.98 -10.89
C GLU A 100 19.91 -3.10 -12.07
N ALA A 101 19.45 -1.87 -11.80
CA ALA A 101 19.06 -0.93 -12.86
C ALA A 101 20.23 -0.58 -13.80
N ASP A 102 21.41 -0.28 -13.25
CA ASP A 102 22.61 0.00 -14.03
C ASP A 102 23.03 -1.23 -14.85
N ALA A 103 22.99 -2.42 -14.24
CA ALA A 103 23.34 -3.66 -14.93
C ALA A 103 22.37 -4.00 -16.07
N VAL A 104 21.07 -3.78 -15.89
CA VAL A 104 20.07 -3.98 -16.94
C VAL A 104 20.24 -2.95 -18.05
N ALA A 105 20.49 -1.67 -17.72
CA ALA A 105 20.73 -0.63 -18.71
C ALA A 105 21.95 -0.96 -19.58
N GLN A 106 23.04 -1.40 -18.95
CA GLN A 106 24.25 -1.85 -19.64
C GLN A 106 23.98 -3.07 -20.52
N ALA A 107 23.22 -4.05 -20.02
CA ALA A 107 22.90 -5.26 -20.78
C ALA A 107 22.07 -4.98 -22.03
N ILE A 108 21.08 -4.08 -21.94
CA ILE A 108 20.27 -3.66 -23.09
C ILE A 108 21.16 -2.90 -24.08
N LEU A 109 21.99 -1.96 -23.62
CA LEU A 109 22.87 -1.21 -24.52
C LEU A 109 23.89 -2.11 -25.24
N ASP A 110 24.44 -3.09 -24.52
CA ASP A 110 25.33 -4.11 -25.09
C ASP A 110 24.63 -5.00 -26.12
N GLU A 111 23.35 -5.28 -25.94
CA GLU A 111 22.56 -6.05 -26.91
C GLU A 111 22.40 -5.30 -28.23
N HIS A 112 22.08 -4.00 -28.18
CA HIS A 112 22.05 -3.15 -29.36
C HIS A 112 23.42 -3.07 -30.03
N ALA A 113 24.47 -2.80 -29.26
CA ALA A 113 25.82 -2.68 -29.79
C ALA A 113 26.35 -3.98 -30.42
N ALA A 114 25.91 -5.14 -29.94
CA ALA A 114 26.37 -6.43 -30.45
C ALA A 114 25.88 -6.74 -31.88
N VAL A 115 24.83 -6.05 -32.37
CA VAL A 115 24.31 -6.18 -33.74
C VAL A 115 25.08 -5.27 -34.72
N PHE A 116 25.91 -4.34 -34.22
CA PHE A 116 26.66 -3.41 -35.08
C PHE A 116 27.53 -4.14 -36.11
N VAL A 117 28.15 -5.25 -35.71
CA VAL A 117 28.95 -6.13 -36.57
C VAL A 117 28.34 -7.52 -36.58
N GLU A 118 27.90 -7.94 -37.75
CA GLU A 118 27.53 -9.32 -38.02
C GLU A 118 28.47 -9.90 -39.06
N ALA A 119 28.77 -11.19 -38.95
CA ALA A 119 29.60 -11.83 -39.94
C ALA A 119 29.36 -13.34 -40.05
N GLU A 120 29.62 -13.85 -41.25
CA GLU A 120 29.72 -15.29 -41.49
C GLU A 120 31.12 -15.63 -41.99
N GLY A 121 31.80 -16.54 -41.30
CA GLY A 121 33.11 -17.05 -41.66
C GLY A 121 33.09 -18.52 -41.99
N LEU A 122 33.93 -18.92 -42.94
CA LEU A 122 34.18 -20.31 -43.30
C LEU A 122 35.68 -20.56 -43.28
N CYS A 123 36.13 -21.52 -42.48
CA CYS A 123 37.52 -21.94 -42.42
C CYS A 123 37.67 -23.44 -42.64
N TYR A 124 38.91 -23.85 -42.92
CA TYR A 124 39.28 -25.26 -42.85
C TYR A 124 39.03 -25.77 -41.43
N GLY A 125 38.54 -27.02 -41.37
CA GLY A 125 37.96 -27.61 -40.18
C GLY A 125 38.81 -27.45 -38.91
N ASN A 126 38.26 -26.66 -37.99
CA ASN A 126 38.86 -26.32 -36.71
C ASN A 126 37.78 -26.51 -35.63
N TYR A 127 37.98 -27.47 -34.74
CA TYR A 127 37.04 -27.81 -33.68
C TYR A 127 37.22 -26.95 -32.41
N ASP A 128 38.30 -26.16 -32.32
CA ASP A 128 38.54 -25.22 -31.22
C ASP A 128 37.65 -23.98 -31.31
N ILE A 129 37.05 -23.74 -32.49
CA ILE A 129 36.04 -22.71 -32.68
C ILE A 129 34.72 -23.22 -32.10
N GLU A 130 34.38 -22.74 -30.91
CA GLU A 130 33.13 -23.05 -30.21
C GLU A 130 32.31 -21.77 -29.99
N PRO A 131 30.97 -21.83 -29.89
CA PRO A 131 30.18 -20.66 -29.50
C PRO A 131 30.68 -20.04 -28.19
N GLY A 132 30.88 -18.72 -28.20
CA GLY A 132 31.45 -17.94 -27.12
C GLY A 132 32.97 -17.70 -27.24
N CYS A 133 33.68 -18.40 -28.13
CA CYS A 133 35.09 -18.17 -28.42
C CYS A 133 35.34 -16.85 -29.16
N GLU A 134 36.59 -16.40 -29.15
CA GLU A 134 37.05 -15.26 -29.92
C GLU A 134 37.84 -15.75 -31.13
N VAL A 135 37.50 -15.23 -32.32
CA VAL A 135 38.28 -15.45 -33.54
C VAL A 135 38.99 -14.16 -33.92
N GLU A 136 40.32 -14.22 -33.98
CA GLU A 136 41.15 -13.11 -34.42
C GLU A 136 41.42 -13.26 -35.92
N LEU A 137 40.90 -12.33 -36.71
CA LEU A 137 40.96 -12.38 -38.16
C LEU A 137 41.96 -11.37 -38.70
N SER A 138 42.83 -11.82 -39.60
CA SER A 138 43.86 -11.02 -40.27
C SER A 138 43.76 -11.14 -41.80
N ALA A 139 44.51 -10.28 -42.51
CA ALA A 139 44.49 -10.17 -43.98
C ALA A 139 43.12 -9.81 -44.62
N LEU A 140 42.21 -9.20 -43.85
CA LEU A 140 40.90 -8.68 -44.29
C LEU A 140 40.89 -7.16 -44.55
N GLY A 141 42.05 -6.51 -44.45
CA GLY A 141 42.24 -5.07 -44.64
C GLY A 141 42.03 -4.25 -43.36
N LYS A 142 42.22 -2.92 -43.46
CA LYS A 142 42.28 -2.02 -42.30
C LYS A 142 40.99 -1.99 -41.45
N ARG A 143 39.83 -2.23 -42.07
CA ARG A 143 38.52 -2.07 -41.42
C ARG A 143 38.04 -3.32 -40.68
N PHE A 144 38.34 -4.50 -41.22
CA PHE A 144 37.78 -5.78 -40.76
C PHE A 144 38.81 -6.72 -40.11
N ASN A 145 40.09 -6.35 -40.07
CA ASN A 145 41.03 -7.01 -39.18
C ASN A 145 40.60 -6.78 -37.72
N GLY A 146 40.69 -7.83 -36.89
CA GLY A 146 40.38 -7.73 -35.48
C GLY A 146 39.78 -8.98 -34.88
N THR A 147 39.25 -8.83 -33.66
CA THR A 147 38.70 -9.93 -32.87
C THR A 147 37.18 -9.91 -32.92
N TYR A 148 36.59 -11.07 -33.25
CA TYR A 148 35.15 -11.27 -33.33
C TYR A 148 34.72 -12.36 -32.35
N LYS A 149 33.57 -12.15 -31.72
CA LYS A 149 33.00 -13.13 -30.79
C LYS A 149 32.03 -14.04 -31.51
N VAL A 150 32.28 -15.35 -31.48
CA VAL A 150 31.47 -16.33 -32.20
C VAL A 150 30.18 -16.62 -31.42
N SER A 151 29.03 -16.50 -32.08
CA SER A 151 27.70 -16.80 -31.49
C SER A 151 27.20 -18.20 -31.88
N LYS A 152 27.59 -18.70 -33.06
CA LYS A 152 27.17 -20.00 -33.59
C LYS A 152 28.29 -20.65 -34.39
N VAL A 153 28.39 -21.97 -34.30
CA VAL A 153 29.33 -22.78 -35.09
C VAL A 153 28.60 -23.97 -35.69
N VAL A 154 28.89 -24.27 -36.94
CA VAL A 154 28.46 -25.47 -37.64
C VAL A 154 29.69 -26.14 -38.24
N HIS A 155 29.96 -27.36 -37.79
CA HIS A 155 30.97 -28.23 -38.35
C HIS A 155 30.33 -29.14 -39.39
N THR A 156 30.85 -29.13 -40.61
CA THR A 156 30.41 -30.01 -41.69
C THR A 156 31.56 -30.92 -42.08
N TRP A 157 31.32 -32.22 -42.06
CA TRP A 157 32.24 -33.23 -42.55
C TRP A 157 31.53 -34.14 -43.54
N ASN A 158 32.15 -34.41 -44.68
CA ASN A 158 31.68 -35.37 -45.67
C ASN A 158 32.84 -36.29 -46.10
N THR A 159 32.51 -37.50 -46.56
CA THR A 159 33.49 -38.52 -46.93
C THR A 159 34.26 -38.21 -48.22
N GLY A 160 33.81 -37.24 -49.02
CA GLY A 160 34.41 -36.86 -50.30
C GLY A 160 34.85 -35.39 -50.39
N GLY A 161 34.88 -34.66 -49.28
CA GLY A 161 35.27 -33.25 -49.24
C GLY A 161 35.97 -32.86 -47.93
N ASP A 162 36.22 -31.57 -47.77
CA ASP A 162 36.96 -31.05 -46.62
C ASP A 162 36.09 -31.04 -45.36
N TYR A 163 36.73 -31.27 -44.21
CA TYR A 163 36.16 -30.82 -42.94
C TYR A 163 36.14 -29.28 -42.94
N LEU A 164 34.96 -28.69 -42.73
CA LEU A 164 34.77 -27.24 -42.71
C LEU A 164 34.12 -26.79 -41.40
N THR A 165 34.58 -25.65 -40.91
CA THR A 165 33.96 -24.95 -39.78
C THR A 165 33.37 -23.65 -40.27
N ARG A 166 32.05 -23.52 -40.17
CA ARG A 166 31.32 -22.29 -40.41
C ARG A 166 30.99 -21.64 -39.08
N PHE A 167 31.41 -20.41 -38.88
CA PHE A 167 31.09 -19.64 -37.69
C PHE A 167 30.27 -18.40 -38.03
N THR A 168 29.38 -18.04 -37.13
CA THR A 168 28.58 -16.82 -37.21
C THR A 168 28.96 -15.91 -36.05
N VAL A 169 29.08 -14.64 -36.35
CA VAL A 169 29.19 -13.54 -35.41
C VAL A 169 27.86 -12.80 -35.54
N SER A 170 27.05 -12.89 -34.50
CA SER A 170 25.78 -12.16 -34.40
C SER A 170 25.63 -11.69 -32.96
N GLY A 171 24.77 -10.69 -32.76
CA GLY A 171 24.44 -10.20 -31.43
C GLY A 171 23.75 -11.24 -30.54
N ARG A 172 23.26 -10.80 -29.38
CA ARG A 172 22.51 -11.67 -28.45
C ARG A 172 21.04 -11.85 -28.81
N ARG A 173 20.54 -11.09 -29.79
CA ARG A 173 19.18 -11.26 -30.32
C ARG A 173 19.11 -12.54 -31.13
N ALA A 174 17.98 -13.22 -31.05
CA ALA A 174 17.76 -14.42 -31.82
C ALA A 174 17.17 -14.01 -33.18
N ASP A 175 17.99 -14.04 -34.22
CA ASP A 175 17.55 -13.74 -35.60
C ASP A 175 16.77 -14.92 -36.21
N THR A 176 15.87 -15.51 -35.42
CA THR A 176 15.02 -16.57 -35.94
C THR A 176 14.06 -15.96 -36.97
N MET A 177 13.76 -16.70 -38.03
CA MET A 177 12.74 -16.29 -39.00
C MET A 177 11.42 -15.93 -38.33
N ARG A 178 11.09 -16.54 -37.19
CA ARG A 178 9.93 -16.19 -36.39
C ARG A 178 10.03 -14.77 -35.82
N GLU A 179 11.15 -14.41 -35.20
CA GLU A 179 11.34 -13.08 -34.62
C GLU A 179 11.38 -11.99 -35.69
N LEU A 180 12.07 -12.26 -36.81
CA LEU A 180 12.11 -11.35 -37.96
C LEU A 180 10.74 -11.14 -38.63
N VAL A 181 9.88 -12.17 -38.68
CA VAL A 181 8.55 -12.09 -39.31
C VAL A 181 7.49 -11.53 -38.36
N MET A 182 7.57 -11.87 -37.07
CA MET A 182 6.59 -11.43 -36.07
C MET A 182 6.88 -10.03 -35.57
N GLY A 183 8.12 -9.54 -35.70
CA GLY A 183 8.55 -8.19 -35.26
C GLY A 183 8.51 -7.96 -33.75
N GLU A 184 8.10 -8.97 -32.96
CA GLU A 184 7.97 -8.90 -31.51
C GLU A 184 8.47 -10.20 -30.88
N GLY A 185 9.30 -10.07 -29.86
CA GLY A 185 9.58 -11.15 -28.91
C GLY A 185 8.29 -11.59 -28.19
N PRO A 186 8.29 -12.72 -27.47
CA PRO A 186 7.12 -13.16 -26.72
C PRO A 186 6.64 -12.05 -25.77
N ARG A 187 5.42 -11.55 -25.99
CA ARG A 187 4.82 -10.53 -25.12
C ARG A 187 4.86 -11.04 -23.68
N PRO A 188 5.32 -10.24 -22.70
CA PRO A 188 5.33 -10.65 -21.32
C PRO A 188 3.91 -11.04 -20.91
N ARG A 189 3.78 -12.21 -20.27
CA ARG A 189 2.50 -12.69 -19.75
C ARG A 189 1.93 -11.61 -18.82
N GLN A 190 0.79 -11.05 -19.20
CA GLN A 190 0.06 -10.13 -18.32
C GLN A 190 -0.66 -10.97 -17.28
N TRP A 191 -0.26 -10.78 -16.02
CA TRP A 191 -0.96 -11.37 -14.89
C TRP A 191 -2.05 -10.39 -14.46
N ASN A 192 -3.29 -10.85 -14.57
CA ASN A 192 -4.46 -10.09 -14.14
C ASN A 192 -4.59 -10.15 -12.61
N ALA A 193 -5.68 -9.57 -12.11
CA ALA A 193 -6.07 -9.72 -10.72
C ALA A 193 -6.33 -11.18 -10.36
N MET A 194 -5.98 -11.51 -9.12
CA MET A 194 -5.91 -12.87 -8.61
C MET A 194 -6.55 -12.92 -7.22
N ILE A 195 -7.25 -14.02 -6.90
CA ILE A 195 -7.69 -14.30 -5.53
C ILE A 195 -6.51 -14.85 -4.71
N GLY A 196 -6.29 -14.29 -3.52
CA GLY A 196 -5.33 -14.78 -2.55
C GLY A 196 -5.99 -15.02 -1.19
N ILE A 197 -5.43 -15.93 -0.41
CA ILE A 197 -5.82 -16.15 0.99
C ILE A 197 -4.66 -15.71 1.86
N VAL A 198 -4.89 -14.80 2.82
CA VAL A 198 -3.82 -14.32 3.69
C VAL A 198 -3.28 -15.44 4.57
N THR A 199 -1.96 -15.63 4.57
CA THR A 199 -1.28 -16.68 5.35
C THR A 199 -0.41 -16.11 6.47
N ASN A 200 0.07 -14.87 6.33
CA ASN A 200 0.91 -14.25 7.35
C ASN A 200 0.79 -12.72 7.31
N ASN A 201 0.59 -12.10 8.47
CA ASN A 201 0.51 -10.64 8.64
C ASN A 201 1.61 -10.08 9.57
N LYS A 202 2.60 -10.89 9.96
CA LYS A 202 3.75 -10.48 10.78
C LYS A 202 4.88 -9.94 9.91
N ASP A 203 4.67 -8.75 9.35
CA ASP A 203 5.64 -8.09 8.48
C ASP A 203 6.93 -7.75 9.23
N PRO A 204 8.10 -8.32 8.86
CA PRO A 204 9.36 -8.05 9.54
C PRO A 204 9.88 -6.62 9.35
N ASP A 205 9.45 -5.92 8.30
CA ASP A 205 9.93 -4.57 7.97
C ASP A 205 8.94 -3.47 8.40
N ASP A 206 7.85 -3.84 9.08
CA ASP A 206 6.83 -2.92 9.62
C ASP A 206 6.14 -2.02 8.56
N TYR A 207 5.92 -2.55 7.34
CA TYR A 207 5.22 -1.85 6.27
C TYR A 207 3.72 -2.17 6.20
N GLY A 208 3.22 -3.03 7.10
CA GLY A 208 1.85 -3.53 7.07
C GLY A 208 1.58 -4.45 5.86
N ARG A 209 2.59 -5.18 5.39
CA ARG A 209 2.45 -6.15 4.31
C ARG A 209 1.88 -7.48 4.82
N VAL A 210 1.32 -8.25 3.90
CA VAL A 210 0.85 -9.62 4.18
C VAL A 210 1.43 -10.60 3.17
N LYS A 211 1.61 -11.87 3.56
CA LYS A 211 1.78 -12.96 2.61
C LYS A 211 0.43 -13.57 2.30
N VAL A 212 0.29 -14.00 1.05
CA VAL A 212 -0.91 -14.66 0.57
C VAL A 212 -0.54 -15.97 -0.09
N LYS A 213 -1.44 -16.94 0.01
CA LYS A 213 -1.44 -18.14 -0.80
C LYS A 213 -2.36 -17.95 -1.98
N LEU A 214 -1.86 -18.29 -3.16
CA LEU A 214 -2.66 -18.27 -4.39
C LEU A 214 -3.27 -19.67 -4.61
N PRO A 215 -4.60 -19.83 -4.68
CA PRO A 215 -5.24 -21.15 -4.69
C PRO A 215 -4.85 -22.09 -5.84
N TRP A 216 -4.33 -21.57 -6.95
CA TRP A 216 -3.81 -22.37 -8.09
C TRP A 216 -2.33 -22.75 -7.97
N MET A 217 -1.64 -22.27 -6.94
CA MET A 217 -0.26 -22.68 -6.64
C MET A 217 -0.25 -23.88 -5.68
N ASP A 218 0.92 -24.50 -5.56
CA ASP A 218 1.12 -25.57 -4.59
C ASP A 218 0.79 -25.08 -3.16
N LYS A 219 0.27 -26.00 -2.34
CA LYS A 219 -0.25 -25.68 -1.01
C LYS A 219 0.82 -25.18 -0.05
N ASP A 220 2.08 -25.51 -0.30
CA ASP A 220 3.22 -25.23 0.56
C ASP A 220 4.00 -23.98 0.11
N VAL A 221 3.44 -23.21 -0.85
CA VAL A 221 4.06 -22.00 -1.41
C VAL A 221 3.25 -20.76 -1.05
N ASP A 222 3.86 -19.90 -0.24
CA ASP A 222 3.38 -18.53 -0.01
C ASP A 222 3.97 -17.56 -1.04
N SER A 223 3.26 -16.45 -1.27
CA SER A 223 3.79 -15.32 -2.01
C SER A 223 4.98 -14.65 -1.29
N TRP A 224 5.67 -13.77 -2.01
CA TRP A 224 6.46 -12.72 -1.35
C TRP A 224 5.54 -11.75 -0.58
N TRP A 225 6.12 -10.90 0.27
CA TRP A 225 5.36 -9.90 1.03
C TRP A 225 4.63 -8.92 0.09
N ALA A 226 3.29 -8.88 0.21
CA ALA A 226 2.42 -8.04 -0.58
C ALA A 226 2.07 -6.75 0.18
N ARG A 227 2.24 -5.59 -0.47
CA ARG A 227 1.77 -4.32 0.09
C ARG A 227 0.25 -4.27 0.08
N VAL A 228 -0.35 -3.75 1.16
CA VAL A 228 -1.80 -3.55 1.26
C VAL A 228 -2.12 -2.11 0.87
N ALA A 229 -3.02 -1.93 -0.09
CA ALA A 229 -3.53 -0.62 -0.46
C ALA A 229 -4.45 -0.08 0.65
N GLY A 230 -4.18 1.12 1.15
CA GLY A 230 -5.00 1.80 2.15
C GLY A 230 -5.60 3.10 1.62
N ALA A 231 -6.83 3.41 2.02
CA ALA A 231 -7.48 4.67 1.65
C ALA A 231 -6.77 5.85 2.35
N GLY A 232 -6.18 6.76 1.56
CA GLY A 232 -5.43 7.90 2.08
C GLY A 232 -4.13 7.55 2.82
N ALA A 233 -3.54 6.37 2.56
CA ALA A 233 -2.31 5.92 3.19
C ALA A 233 -1.14 6.90 2.95
N ALA A 234 -0.60 7.46 4.03
CA ALA A 234 0.52 8.40 4.01
C ALA A 234 1.27 8.40 5.36
N ASN A 235 2.31 9.23 5.48
CA ASN A 235 3.12 9.33 6.70
C ASN A 235 2.26 9.61 7.94
N GLY A 236 2.10 8.61 8.81
CA GLY A 236 1.34 8.70 10.08
C GLY A 236 -0.17 8.89 9.93
N ARG A 237 -0.76 8.66 8.75
CA ARG A 237 -2.20 8.89 8.50
C ARG A 237 -2.79 7.99 7.42
N GLY A 238 -4.11 7.84 7.43
CA GLY A 238 -4.88 7.07 6.47
C GLY A 238 -5.80 6.07 7.17
N LEU A 239 -6.63 5.39 6.38
CA LEU A 239 -7.43 4.26 6.86
C LEU A 239 -6.53 3.01 6.90
N TYR A 240 -6.12 2.62 8.11
CA TYR A 240 -5.24 1.48 8.34
C TYR A 240 -6.05 0.27 8.80
N VAL A 241 -6.46 -0.56 7.83
CA VAL A 241 -7.25 -1.77 8.05
C VAL A 241 -6.54 -2.92 7.33
N LEU A 242 -5.80 -3.71 8.09
CA LEU A 242 -5.09 -4.88 7.55
C LEU A 242 -6.03 -6.09 7.50
N PRO A 243 -5.91 -6.94 6.47
CA PRO A 243 -6.61 -8.21 6.45
C PRO A 243 -6.01 -9.19 7.47
N GLU A 244 -6.86 -10.05 8.02
CA GLU A 244 -6.51 -11.10 8.98
C GLU A 244 -6.07 -12.38 8.25
N ILE A 245 -5.43 -13.29 8.98
CA ILE A 245 -5.08 -14.62 8.43
C ILE A 245 -6.36 -15.37 8.07
N ASN A 246 -6.35 -15.99 6.88
CA ASN A 246 -7.45 -16.66 6.20
C ASN A 246 -8.45 -15.75 5.47
N ASP A 247 -8.31 -14.42 5.53
CA ASP A 247 -9.15 -13.54 4.73
C ASP A 247 -8.88 -13.74 3.23
N GLU A 248 -9.96 -13.75 2.43
CA GLU A 248 -9.89 -13.72 0.98
C GLU A 248 -9.63 -12.29 0.50
N VAL A 249 -8.61 -12.12 -0.34
CA VAL A 249 -8.15 -10.82 -0.83
C VAL A 249 -7.95 -10.81 -2.34
N LEU A 250 -8.15 -9.64 -2.94
CA LEU A 250 -7.81 -9.37 -4.33
C LEU A 250 -6.35 -8.93 -4.43
N VAL A 251 -5.57 -9.66 -5.23
CA VAL A 251 -4.14 -9.48 -5.44
C VAL A 251 -3.88 -8.98 -6.87
N LEU A 252 -3.11 -7.90 -6.99
CA LEU A 252 -2.53 -7.40 -8.24
C LEU A 252 -1.01 -7.57 -8.22
N PHE A 253 -0.38 -7.36 -9.37
CA PHE A 253 1.07 -7.44 -9.51
C PHE A 253 1.62 -6.17 -10.13
N GLU A 254 2.54 -5.51 -9.45
CA GLU A 254 3.17 -4.27 -9.91
C GLU A 254 3.82 -4.50 -11.28
N GLN A 255 3.33 -3.79 -12.32
CA GLN A 255 3.78 -3.95 -13.71
C GLN A 255 3.71 -5.40 -14.24
N GLY A 256 2.83 -6.23 -13.67
CA GLY A 256 2.72 -7.66 -14.00
C GLY A 256 3.90 -8.50 -13.51
N ASP A 257 4.64 -8.06 -12.49
CA ASP A 257 5.68 -8.86 -11.83
C ASP A 257 5.08 -9.68 -10.68
N VAL A 258 5.04 -11.00 -10.85
CA VAL A 258 4.53 -11.93 -9.82
C VAL A 258 5.31 -11.86 -8.50
N ASN A 259 6.54 -11.33 -8.54
CA ASN A 259 7.36 -11.14 -7.34
C ASN A 259 7.01 -9.86 -6.57
N ARG A 260 6.13 -9.01 -7.12
CA ARG A 260 5.69 -7.74 -6.51
C ARG A 260 4.17 -7.71 -6.32
N PRO A 261 3.63 -8.56 -5.45
CA PRO A 261 2.19 -8.61 -5.18
C PRO A 261 1.71 -7.36 -4.42
N LEU A 262 0.46 -6.97 -4.69
CA LEU A 262 -0.26 -5.87 -4.05
C LEU A 262 -1.65 -6.39 -3.66
N VAL A 263 -2.02 -6.31 -2.39
CA VAL A 263 -3.39 -6.55 -1.94
C VAL A 263 -4.18 -5.25 -2.06
N VAL A 264 -5.28 -5.26 -2.81
CA VAL A 264 -6.07 -4.03 -3.06
C VAL A 264 -7.38 -3.96 -2.28
N ALA A 265 -7.94 -5.10 -1.89
CA ALA A 265 -9.18 -5.20 -1.11
C ALA A 265 -9.35 -6.60 -0.53
N GLY A 266 -10.10 -6.70 0.56
CA GLY A 266 -10.73 -7.96 1.00
C GLY A 266 -12.00 -8.23 0.21
N LEU A 267 -12.35 -9.51 0.06
CA LEU A 267 -13.52 -9.96 -0.68
C LEU A 267 -14.42 -10.81 0.22
N TRP A 268 -15.69 -10.42 0.33
CA TRP A 268 -16.70 -11.28 0.94
C TRP A 268 -17.01 -12.48 0.03
N ASN A 269 -17.28 -13.63 0.63
CA ASN A 269 -17.52 -14.89 -0.06
C ASN A 269 -18.66 -15.70 0.63
N GLY A 270 -18.78 -16.99 0.29
CA GLY A 270 -19.84 -17.85 0.84
C GLY A 270 -19.72 -18.17 2.34
N GLN A 271 -18.51 -18.03 2.91
CA GLN A 271 -18.20 -18.24 4.33
C GLN A 271 -18.11 -16.89 5.05
N ASP A 272 -17.27 -15.99 4.53
CA ASP A 272 -17.06 -14.64 5.04
C ASP A 272 -18.11 -13.73 4.42
N LYS A 273 -19.24 -13.57 5.11
CA LYS A 273 -20.39 -12.81 4.60
C LYS A 273 -20.28 -11.32 4.94
N PRO A 274 -20.90 -10.43 4.14
CA PRO A 274 -21.07 -9.04 4.54
C PRO A 274 -21.73 -8.92 5.92
N VAL A 275 -21.39 -7.85 6.63
CA VAL A 275 -21.83 -7.57 8.01
C VAL A 275 -23.33 -7.81 8.22
N HIS A 276 -24.15 -7.19 7.37
CA HIS A 276 -25.60 -7.40 7.34
C HIS A 276 -26.02 -8.05 6.02
N PRO A 277 -27.08 -8.88 6.02
CA PRO A 277 -27.71 -9.35 4.79
C PRO A 277 -28.10 -8.18 3.88
N ILE A 278 -27.93 -8.36 2.57
CA ILE A 278 -28.21 -7.30 1.59
C ILE A 278 -29.66 -6.77 1.66
N GLY A 279 -30.63 -7.60 2.07
CA GLY A 279 -32.02 -7.20 2.23
C GLY A 279 -32.29 -6.24 3.41
N GLU A 280 -31.39 -6.17 4.39
CA GLU A 280 -31.45 -5.21 5.49
C GLU A 280 -30.71 -3.90 5.15
N VAL A 281 -29.66 -4.01 4.33
CA VAL A 281 -28.84 -2.87 3.89
C VAL A 281 -29.53 -2.07 2.78
N LEU A 282 -30.33 -2.71 1.95
CA LEU A 282 -31.04 -2.07 0.85
C LEU A 282 -32.48 -1.72 1.21
N LYS A 283 -32.94 -0.59 0.69
CA LYS A 283 -34.35 -0.25 0.63
C LYS A 283 -34.75 -0.01 -0.82
N GLY A 284 -35.47 -0.97 -1.39
CA GLY A 284 -35.63 -1.06 -2.84
C GLY A 284 -34.27 -1.19 -3.51
N SER A 285 -33.93 -0.23 -4.39
CA SER A 285 -32.63 -0.20 -5.08
C SER A 285 -31.61 0.78 -4.47
N LYS A 286 -31.91 1.36 -3.31
CA LYS A 286 -31.03 2.31 -2.63
C LYS A 286 -30.28 1.65 -1.49
N VAL A 287 -29.03 2.06 -1.28
CA VAL A 287 -28.23 1.68 -0.11
C VAL A 287 -28.69 2.51 1.07
N ASN A 288 -29.33 1.84 2.03
CA ASN A 288 -29.90 2.42 3.24
C ASN A 288 -28.92 2.41 4.42
N GLN A 289 -28.01 1.43 4.46
CA GLN A 289 -27.01 1.28 5.53
C GLN A 289 -25.59 1.33 4.98
N ARG A 290 -24.71 2.11 5.63
CA ARG A 290 -23.26 2.07 5.42
C ARG A 290 -22.58 1.69 6.73
N ILE A 291 -21.82 0.61 6.71
CA ILE A 291 -21.37 -0.06 7.93
C ILE A 291 -19.86 -0.24 7.90
N PHE A 292 -19.22 0.00 9.04
CA PHE A 292 -17.87 -0.44 9.34
C PHE A 292 -17.92 -1.27 10.63
N GLN A 293 -17.47 -2.53 10.56
CA GLN A 293 -17.40 -3.43 11.71
C GLN A 293 -16.00 -4.04 11.83
N THR A 294 -15.46 -4.05 13.04
CA THR A 294 -14.17 -4.67 13.36
C THR A 294 -14.34 -6.14 13.75
N ARG A 295 -13.25 -6.92 13.75
CA ARG A 295 -13.25 -8.36 14.10
C ARG A 295 -13.91 -8.68 15.45
N VAL A 296 -13.77 -7.79 16.44
CA VAL A 296 -14.34 -8.01 17.79
C VAL A 296 -15.73 -7.41 17.96
N GLY A 297 -16.27 -6.73 16.94
CA GLY A 297 -17.63 -6.22 16.94
C GLY A 297 -17.81 -4.74 17.28
N HIS A 298 -16.74 -3.92 17.32
CA HIS A 298 -16.95 -2.45 17.26
C HIS A 298 -17.59 -2.07 15.93
N TYR A 299 -18.54 -1.15 15.99
CA TYR A 299 -19.55 -0.96 14.96
C TYR A 299 -19.80 0.54 14.73
N LEU A 300 -19.72 0.99 13.48
CA LEU A 300 -20.14 2.32 13.02
C LEU A 300 -21.16 2.12 11.90
N LEU A 301 -22.34 2.70 12.06
CA LEU A 301 -23.43 2.63 11.10
C LEU A 301 -23.95 4.03 10.77
N PHE A 302 -24.12 4.28 9.47
CA PHE A 302 -24.93 5.37 8.94
C PHE A 302 -26.19 4.75 8.34
N GLN A 303 -27.35 5.13 8.90
CA GLN A 303 -28.68 4.79 8.41
C GLN A 303 -29.24 6.01 7.69
N GLU A 304 -29.77 5.82 6.48
CA GLU A 304 -30.13 6.93 5.57
C GLU A 304 -31.66 7.17 5.48
N GLU A 305 -32.46 6.11 5.42
CA GLU A 305 -33.93 6.13 5.31
C GLU A 305 -34.57 5.34 6.47
N ASP A 306 -35.82 5.66 6.79
CA ASP A 306 -36.57 5.09 7.93
C ASP A 306 -35.78 5.21 9.25
N HIS A 307 -35.61 6.44 9.75
CA HIS A 307 -34.70 6.84 10.84
C HIS A 307 -33.27 7.17 10.42
N ALA A 308 -33.08 8.37 9.84
CA ALA A 308 -31.74 8.87 9.54
C ALA A 308 -30.93 9.01 10.84
N SER A 309 -29.83 8.27 10.95
CA SER A 309 -29.05 8.21 12.19
C SER A 309 -27.61 7.76 12.00
N ILE A 310 -26.77 8.15 12.96
CA ILE A 310 -25.38 7.69 13.09
C ILE A 310 -25.25 6.95 14.42
N ARG A 311 -24.85 5.68 14.35
CA ARG A 311 -24.64 4.83 15.52
C ARG A 311 -23.18 4.42 15.65
N ILE A 312 -22.59 4.67 16.81
CA ILE A 312 -21.28 4.14 17.21
C ILE A 312 -21.51 3.19 18.37
N GLU A 313 -21.15 1.93 18.19
CA GLU A 313 -21.33 0.90 19.19
C GLU A 313 -20.02 0.15 19.45
N SER A 314 -19.69 0.01 20.73
CA SER A 314 -18.55 -0.81 21.15
C SER A 314 -18.94 -2.30 21.19
N ALA A 315 -17.96 -3.18 21.06
CA ALA A 315 -18.17 -4.62 21.23
C ALA A 315 -18.80 -5.01 22.59
N ALA A 316 -18.61 -4.19 23.62
CA ALA A 316 -19.22 -4.40 24.93
C ALA A 316 -20.69 -3.95 25.01
N GLY A 317 -21.19 -3.18 24.03
CA GLY A 317 -22.57 -2.69 23.95
C GLY A 317 -22.78 -1.23 24.38
N HIS A 318 -21.72 -0.45 24.65
CA HIS A 318 -21.86 1.01 24.81
C HIS A 318 -22.21 1.67 23.48
N VAL A 319 -23.10 2.66 23.50
CA VAL A 319 -23.68 3.28 22.31
C VAL A 319 -23.57 4.80 22.40
N VAL A 320 -23.19 5.42 21.29
CA VAL A 320 -23.48 6.82 20.96
C VAL A 320 -24.39 6.82 19.74
N LEU A 321 -25.55 7.45 19.86
CA LEU A 321 -26.55 7.56 18.80
C LEU A 321 -26.81 9.04 18.52
N ILE A 322 -26.67 9.44 17.25
CA ILE A 322 -27.15 10.70 16.71
C ILE A 322 -28.37 10.37 15.86
N ASP A 323 -29.51 10.94 16.20
CA ASP A 323 -30.80 10.61 15.62
C ASP A 323 -31.47 11.87 15.06
N ASP A 324 -31.56 11.98 13.74
CA ASP A 324 -32.10 13.16 13.06
C ASP A 324 -33.63 13.18 13.04
N ASP A 325 -34.27 12.01 13.09
CA ASP A 325 -35.73 11.87 13.09
C ASP A 325 -36.30 12.29 14.46
N ASP A 326 -35.70 11.80 15.54
CA ASP A 326 -36.05 12.18 16.91
C ASP A 326 -35.41 13.51 17.34
N LYS A 327 -34.39 13.99 16.61
CA LYS A 327 -33.59 15.19 16.91
C LYS A 327 -32.87 15.10 18.25
N LYS A 328 -32.17 13.98 18.47
CA LYS A 328 -31.52 13.67 19.74
C LYS A 328 -30.11 13.14 19.58
N ILE A 329 -29.29 13.38 20.59
CA ILE A 329 -28.03 12.67 20.79
C ILE A 329 -28.11 11.92 22.10
N GLU A 330 -27.92 10.60 22.07
CA GLU A 330 -27.95 9.72 23.25
C GLU A 330 -26.63 8.97 23.41
N ILE A 331 -26.05 9.04 24.61
CA ILE A 331 -24.95 8.18 25.03
C ILE A 331 -25.50 7.20 26.06
N THR A 332 -25.47 5.91 25.73
CA THR A 332 -25.92 4.83 26.61
C THR A 332 -24.77 3.90 26.97
N THR A 333 -24.61 3.65 28.27
CA THR A 333 -23.69 2.62 28.76
C THR A 333 -24.42 1.31 28.99
N THR A 334 -23.69 0.19 28.94
CA THR A 334 -24.19 -1.15 29.24
C THR A 334 -24.70 -1.30 30.68
N GLY A 335 -24.16 -0.49 31.60
CA GLY A 335 -24.65 -0.41 32.98
C GLY A 335 -26.00 0.31 33.12
N GLY A 336 -26.52 0.95 32.06
CA GLY A 336 -27.81 1.65 32.05
C GLY A 336 -27.72 3.16 32.31
N HIS A 337 -26.53 3.74 32.46
CA HIS A 337 -26.37 5.19 32.51
C HIS A 337 -26.62 5.82 31.14
N LYS A 338 -27.26 7.00 31.13
CA LYS A 338 -27.66 7.73 29.94
C LYS A 338 -27.30 9.21 30.03
N LEU A 339 -26.88 9.78 28.91
CA LEU A 339 -26.85 11.22 28.67
C LEU A 339 -27.65 11.48 27.39
N VAL A 340 -28.63 12.37 27.46
CA VAL A 340 -29.53 12.69 26.34
C VAL A 340 -29.55 14.20 26.12
N LEU A 341 -29.30 14.63 24.88
CA LEU A 341 -29.53 15.98 24.40
C LEU A 341 -30.73 15.89 23.44
N ASP A 342 -31.85 16.51 23.78
CA ASP A 342 -33.13 16.35 23.10
C ASP A 342 -33.67 17.71 22.66
N ASP A 343 -33.52 18.03 21.37
CA ASP A 343 -34.00 19.31 20.81
C ASP A 343 -35.52 19.32 20.62
N GLN A 344 -36.14 18.15 20.42
CA GLN A 344 -37.58 18.03 20.27
C GLN A 344 -38.31 18.44 21.56
N ASN A 345 -37.79 18.00 22.71
CA ASN A 345 -38.32 18.33 24.03
C ASN A 345 -37.58 19.50 24.71
N LYS A 346 -36.53 20.03 24.07
CA LYS A 346 -35.67 21.12 24.58
C LYS A 346 -35.09 20.81 25.97
N LYS A 347 -34.47 19.64 26.09
CA LYS A 347 -33.94 19.11 27.35
C LYS A 347 -32.53 18.57 27.22
N ILE A 348 -31.76 18.70 28.29
CA ILE A 348 -30.51 17.96 28.49
C ILE A 348 -30.66 17.15 29.78
N GLU A 349 -30.48 15.84 29.70
CA GLU A 349 -30.68 14.92 30.81
C GLU A 349 -29.49 13.97 30.99
N ALA A 350 -28.91 13.96 32.20
CA ALA A 350 -28.00 12.91 32.65
C ALA A 350 -28.71 12.04 33.69
N ARG A 351 -28.77 10.74 33.45
CA ARG A 351 -29.47 9.77 34.32
C ARG A 351 -28.59 8.57 34.61
N THR A 352 -28.51 8.22 35.89
CA THR A 352 -27.90 6.95 36.32
C THR A 352 -28.94 5.83 36.35
N THR A 353 -28.47 4.60 36.27
CA THR A 353 -29.30 3.38 36.39
C THR A 353 -30.16 3.36 37.64
N ASN A 354 -29.63 3.85 38.76
CA ASN A 354 -30.35 3.89 40.04
C ASN A 354 -31.33 5.07 40.14
N GLY A 355 -31.43 5.94 39.12
CA GLY A 355 -32.43 7.01 39.07
C GLY A 355 -31.97 8.38 39.57
N HIS A 356 -30.68 8.57 39.89
CA HIS A 356 -30.14 9.92 40.05
C HIS A 356 -30.18 10.66 38.72
N GLN A 357 -30.65 11.90 38.72
CA GLN A 357 -30.95 12.68 37.53
C GLN A 357 -30.46 14.12 37.67
N VAL A 358 -29.88 14.65 36.60
CA VAL A 358 -29.69 16.08 36.37
C VAL A 358 -30.43 16.43 35.08
N LEU A 359 -31.32 17.42 35.14
CA LEU A 359 -32.18 17.84 34.04
C LEU A 359 -32.07 19.35 33.85
N MET A 360 -31.75 19.78 32.63
CA MET A 360 -31.96 21.15 32.16
C MET A 360 -33.17 21.11 31.22
N ASP A 361 -34.21 21.89 31.53
CA ASP A 361 -35.52 21.83 30.89
C ASP A 361 -35.99 23.23 30.51
N ASP A 362 -35.79 23.61 29.24
CA ASP A 362 -36.15 24.93 28.73
C ASP A 362 -37.67 25.10 28.62
N GLN A 363 -38.41 24.02 28.33
CA GLN A 363 -39.88 24.08 28.32
C GLN A 363 -40.43 24.31 29.73
N GLY A 364 -39.81 23.67 30.73
CA GLY A 364 -40.12 23.86 32.14
C GLY A 364 -39.49 25.11 32.77
N ASN A 365 -38.67 25.86 32.03
CA ASN A 365 -37.86 26.99 32.51
C ASN A 365 -37.13 26.67 33.81
N LYS A 366 -36.42 25.53 33.87
CA LYS A 366 -35.78 25.07 35.12
C LYS A 366 -34.56 24.19 34.90
N ILE A 367 -33.71 24.15 35.92
CA ILE A 367 -32.67 23.14 36.12
C ILE A 367 -33.02 22.36 37.39
N ALA A 368 -33.00 21.03 37.33
CA ALA A 368 -33.34 20.16 38.45
C ALA A 368 -32.29 19.07 38.66
N ILE A 369 -31.88 18.88 39.91
CA ILE A 369 -31.15 17.70 40.36
C ILE A 369 -32.10 16.90 41.24
N GLN A 370 -32.29 15.63 40.91
CA GLN A 370 -33.19 14.74 41.65
C GLN A 370 -32.48 13.44 42.00
N THR A 371 -32.72 12.96 43.23
CA THR A 371 -32.30 11.63 43.67
C THR A 371 -33.51 10.73 43.90
N PRO A 372 -33.34 9.39 43.84
CA PRO A 372 -34.46 8.43 43.99
C PRO A 372 -35.21 8.55 45.32
N MET A 373 -34.51 8.96 46.38
CA MET A 373 -35.09 9.16 47.71
C MET A 373 -35.86 10.48 47.87
N GLY A 374 -36.06 11.24 46.78
CA GLY A 374 -36.89 12.45 46.78
C GLY A 374 -36.17 13.75 47.11
N ASN A 375 -34.85 13.75 47.29
CA ASN A 375 -34.10 15.01 47.41
C ASN A 375 -34.10 15.74 46.06
N THR A 376 -34.39 17.04 46.08
CA THR A 376 -34.41 17.88 44.89
C THR A 376 -33.71 19.22 45.11
N VAL A 377 -32.92 19.65 44.13
CA VAL A 377 -32.46 21.04 43.99
C VAL A 377 -33.00 21.56 42.67
N THR A 378 -33.84 22.60 42.72
CA THR A 378 -34.48 23.16 41.52
C THR A 378 -34.17 24.64 41.43
N LEU A 379 -33.55 25.05 40.32
CA LEU A 379 -33.45 26.45 39.90
C LEU A 379 -34.59 26.69 38.92
N ASN A 380 -35.59 27.47 39.30
CA ASN A 380 -36.80 27.73 38.53
C ASN A 380 -36.77 29.16 38.02
N ASP A 381 -36.60 29.32 36.70
CA ASP A 381 -36.50 30.61 36.04
C ASP A 381 -37.88 31.27 35.84
N GLN A 382 -38.95 30.48 35.76
CA GLN A 382 -40.32 31.01 35.69
C GLN A 382 -40.71 31.84 36.91
N THR A 383 -40.17 31.50 38.08
CA THR A 383 -40.44 32.18 39.36
C THR A 383 -39.21 32.89 39.94
N ALA A 384 -38.09 32.87 39.22
CA ALA A 384 -36.78 33.33 39.68
C ALA A 384 -36.43 32.79 41.09
N SER A 385 -36.68 31.50 41.34
CA SER A 385 -36.54 30.88 42.66
C SER A 385 -35.58 29.71 42.66
N ILE A 386 -34.92 29.50 43.79
CA ILE A 386 -34.11 28.30 44.06
C ILE A 386 -34.80 27.54 45.20
N THR A 387 -35.11 26.27 44.96
CA THR A 387 -35.78 25.40 45.92
C THR A 387 -34.92 24.20 46.24
N VAL A 388 -34.62 24.00 47.53
CA VAL A 388 -33.96 22.79 48.05
C VAL A 388 -34.97 22.04 48.92
N LYS A 389 -35.31 20.81 48.54
CA LYS A 389 -36.20 19.93 49.32
C LYS A 389 -35.49 18.63 49.65
N SER A 390 -35.59 18.21 50.89
CA SER A 390 -35.10 16.92 51.40
C SER A 390 -36.18 16.31 52.28
N PRO A 391 -36.58 15.06 52.05
CA PRO A 391 -37.38 14.30 53.02
C PRO A 391 -36.62 14.02 54.32
N GLY A 392 -35.30 14.12 54.30
CA GLY A 392 -34.43 13.96 55.47
C GLY A 392 -33.81 15.28 55.92
N ASN A 393 -32.64 15.19 56.54
CA ASN A 393 -31.93 16.36 57.04
C ASN A 393 -31.32 17.19 55.90
N VAL A 394 -31.25 18.51 56.09
CA VAL A 394 -30.41 19.43 55.31
C VAL A 394 -29.39 20.03 56.26
N THR A 395 -28.11 19.80 56.02
CA THR A 395 -27.00 20.36 56.82
C THR A 395 -26.22 21.35 55.99
N ILE A 396 -26.06 22.57 56.50
CA ILE A 396 -25.26 23.63 55.87
C ILE A 396 -24.22 24.07 56.91
N GLU A 397 -22.95 23.79 56.64
CA GLU A 397 -21.83 24.11 57.53
C GLU A 397 -20.87 25.08 56.85
N ALA A 398 -20.45 26.11 57.59
CA ALA A 398 -19.42 27.05 57.16
C ALA A 398 -18.45 27.27 58.32
N THR A 399 -17.16 27.04 58.07
CA THR A 399 -16.10 27.16 59.10
C THR A 399 -15.64 28.59 59.34
N ALA A 400 -15.87 29.49 58.38
CA ALA A 400 -15.57 30.91 58.49
C ALA A 400 -16.85 31.69 58.85
N ALA A 401 -17.48 32.33 57.86
CA ALA A 401 -18.71 33.09 58.04
C ALA A 401 -19.80 32.60 57.08
N MET A 402 -21.04 32.55 57.57
CA MET A 402 -22.24 32.38 56.77
C MET A 402 -23.05 33.66 56.81
N SER A 403 -23.34 34.24 55.65
CA SER A 403 -24.13 35.47 55.52
C SER A 403 -25.39 35.21 54.71
N LEU A 404 -26.55 35.54 55.29
CA LEU A 404 -27.85 35.39 54.63
C LEU A 404 -28.55 36.76 54.63
N LYS A 405 -28.93 37.26 53.45
CA LYS A 405 -29.58 38.57 53.30
C LYS A 405 -30.77 38.44 52.35
N ALA A 406 -31.93 38.91 52.80
CA ALA A 406 -33.17 38.97 52.02
C ALA A 406 -34.00 40.18 52.46
N ALA A 407 -34.94 40.63 51.62
CA ALA A 407 -35.91 41.66 52.01
C ALA A 407 -36.82 41.18 53.16
N THR A 408 -37.12 39.88 53.17
CA THR A 408 -37.84 39.20 54.25
C THR A 408 -37.24 37.82 54.42
N MET A 409 -37.04 37.40 55.67
CA MET A 409 -36.57 36.06 56.02
C MET A 409 -37.55 35.42 56.98
N THR A 410 -37.96 34.20 56.68
CA THR A 410 -38.84 33.39 57.53
C THR A 410 -38.08 32.12 57.91
N LEU A 411 -37.95 31.90 59.21
CA LEU A 411 -37.43 30.66 59.77
C LEU A 411 -38.59 30.03 60.56
N GLU A 412 -39.01 28.84 60.14
CA GLU A 412 -40.13 28.12 60.75
C GLU A 412 -39.68 26.72 61.16
N ALA A 413 -39.99 26.34 62.39
CA ALA A 413 -39.84 24.98 62.88
C ALA A 413 -41.19 24.53 63.46
N THR A 414 -41.68 23.39 63.00
CA THR A 414 -42.92 22.78 63.54
C THR A 414 -42.67 22.09 64.89
N GLY A 415 -41.43 21.70 65.15
CA GLY A 415 -40.95 21.19 66.44
C GLY A 415 -40.16 22.25 67.20
N MET A 416 -38.99 21.87 67.72
CA MET A 416 -38.08 22.78 68.41
C MET A 416 -37.18 23.53 67.43
N MET A 417 -37.05 24.85 67.63
CA MET A 417 -35.98 25.65 67.02
C MET A 417 -34.91 25.95 68.07
N GLU A 418 -33.64 25.64 67.76
CA GLU A 418 -32.50 25.92 68.64
C GLU A 418 -31.48 26.82 67.93
N LEU A 419 -31.11 27.94 68.54
CA LEU A 419 -30.07 28.86 68.07
C LEU A 419 -28.94 28.91 69.12
N LYS A 420 -27.75 28.42 68.76
CA LYS A 420 -26.58 28.37 69.64
C LYS A 420 -25.44 29.23 69.10
N THR A 421 -24.78 29.99 69.98
CA THR A 421 -23.51 30.66 69.71
C THR A 421 -22.61 30.55 70.94
N SER A 422 -21.30 30.39 70.75
CA SER A 422 -20.31 30.46 71.83
C SER A 422 -19.92 31.89 72.18
N GLY A 423 -20.16 32.83 71.25
CA GLY A 423 -19.90 34.25 71.41
C GLY A 423 -21.16 35.06 71.66
N MET A 424 -21.15 36.33 71.26
CA MET A 424 -22.32 37.21 71.35
C MET A 424 -23.34 36.89 70.27
N MET A 425 -24.62 36.75 70.65
CA MET A 425 -25.76 36.77 69.71
C MET A 425 -26.35 38.19 69.69
N THR A 426 -26.43 38.80 68.52
CA THR A 426 -27.08 40.12 68.33
C THR A 426 -28.31 39.95 67.46
N ILE A 427 -29.48 40.25 68.02
CA ILE A 427 -30.76 40.33 67.30
C ILE A 427 -31.18 41.80 67.29
N SER A 428 -31.38 42.39 66.12
CA SER A 428 -31.72 43.81 65.98
C SER A 428 -32.90 43.99 65.03
N GLY A 429 -33.89 44.75 65.49
CA GLY A 429 -35.09 45.11 64.74
C GLY A 429 -35.85 46.22 65.45
N SER A 430 -36.72 46.94 64.74
CA SER A 430 -37.55 47.99 65.33
C SER A 430 -38.55 47.45 66.36
N LEU A 431 -38.94 46.17 66.24
CA LEU A 431 -39.76 45.42 67.19
C LEU A 431 -39.29 43.96 67.23
N VAL A 432 -38.96 43.45 68.43
CA VAL A 432 -38.67 42.03 68.66
C VAL A 432 -39.74 41.51 69.62
N ARG A 433 -40.52 40.53 69.17
CA ARG A 433 -41.59 39.92 69.97
C ARG A 433 -41.21 38.49 70.32
N ILE A 434 -41.03 38.23 71.62
CA ILE A 434 -40.81 36.90 72.19
C ILE A 434 -42.04 36.60 73.02
N ASN A 435 -42.74 35.52 72.70
CA ASN A 435 -43.99 35.11 73.34
C ASN A 435 -43.81 33.81 74.10
#